data_AF-A0A1A8XFB6-F1
#
_entry.id   AF-A0A1A8XFB6-F1
#
_cell.length_a   1.000
_cell.length_b   1.000
_cell.length_c   1.000
_cell.angle_alpha   90.00
_cell.angle_beta   90.00
_cell.angle_gamma   90.00
#
_symmetry.space_group_name_H-M   'P 1'
#
loop_
_entity.id
_entity.type
_entity.pdbx_description
1 polymer ?
#
loop_
_entity_poly.entity_id
_entity_poly.type
_entity_poly.pdbx_seq_one_letter_code
_entity_poly.pdbx_strand_id
1 'polypeptide(L)'
;MVPFAKDGSCFHPGLIRAKGTYLVGGKTDRKTFKTFVAGLDYLKSMRTARWWRPSVNGNSGTVTAVKWDRLPAEFAALLVTAKPHLT
;
A
#
# COMPACT_ATOMS: atom_id res chain seq x y z
N MET A 1 -4.19 8.34 -7.57
CA MET A 1 -4.07 6.99 -8.17
C MET A 1 -3.15 6.15 -7.30
N VAL A 2 -3.31 4.83 -7.34
CA VAL A 2 -2.52 3.84 -6.60
C VAL A 2 -2.01 2.75 -7.55
N PRO A 3 -0.87 2.10 -7.25
CA PRO A 3 -0.36 1.02 -8.07
C PRO A 3 -1.16 -0.27 -7.86
N PHE A 4 -1.34 -1.02 -8.93
CA PHE A 4 -1.95 -2.36 -8.96
C PHE A 4 -0.93 -3.38 -9.42
N ALA A 5 -0.93 -4.55 -8.78
CA ALA A 5 -0.14 -5.71 -9.15
C ALA A 5 -0.89 -6.59 -10.16
N LYS A 6 -0.18 -7.56 -10.76
CA LYS A 6 -0.74 -8.48 -11.75
C LYS A 6 -1.93 -9.30 -11.23
N ASP A 7 -1.98 -9.57 -9.93
CA ASP A 7 -3.05 -10.34 -9.28
C ASP A 7 -4.26 -9.47 -8.89
N GLY A 8 -4.31 -8.20 -9.29
CA GLY A 8 -5.39 -7.27 -8.99
C GLY A 8 -5.27 -6.57 -7.64
N SER A 9 -4.35 -6.98 -6.77
CA SER A 9 -4.08 -6.29 -5.50
C SER A 9 -3.57 -4.88 -5.78
N CYS A 10 -4.02 -3.87 -5.02
CA CYS A 10 -3.47 -2.52 -5.08
C CYS A 10 -2.75 -2.14 -3.78
N PHE A 11 -1.97 -1.05 -3.81
CA PHE A 11 -1.52 -0.42 -2.57
C PHE A 11 -2.67 0.40 -1.97
N HIS A 12 -3.16 0.00 -0.80
CA HIS A 12 -4.33 0.60 -0.15
C HIS A 12 -4.11 0.81 1.36
N PRO A 13 -4.93 1.65 2.04
CA PRO A 13 -4.76 1.96 3.47
C PRO A 13 -4.88 0.75 4.41
N GLY A 14 -5.61 -0.28 4.00
CA GLY A 14 -5.75 -1.53 4.76
C GLY A 14 -4.51 -2.42 4.77
N LEU A 15 -3.44 -2.10 4.02
CA LEU A 15 -2.17 -2.86 4.02
C LEU A 15 -1.30 -2.62 5.25
N ILE A 16 -1.78 -1.84 6.22
CA ILE A 16 -1.06 -1.56 7.45
C ILE A 16 -0.76 -2.89 8.19
N ARG A 17 0.52 -3.12 8.51
CA ARG A 17 0.92 -4.32 9.28
C ARG A 17 0.58 -4.15 10.75
N ALA A 18 0.71 -5.24 11.53
CA ALA A 18 0.50 -5.24 12.98
C ALA A 18 1.27 -4.15 13.75
N LYS A 19 2.41 -3.66 13.22
CA LYS A 19 3.19 -2.55 13.79
C LYS A 19 2.78 -1.16 13.29
N GLY A 20 1.62 -1.02 12.66
CA GLY A 20 1.14 0.28 12.17
C GLY A 20 1.95 0.84 10.99
N THR A 21 2.58 -0.03 10.17
CA THR A 21 3.49 0.41 9.09
C THR A 21 3.19 -0.25 7.75
N TYR A 22 3.48 0.50 6.70
CA TYR A 22 3.47 0.08 5.30
C TYR A 22 4.89 -0.29 4.87
N LEU A 23 5.05 -1.39 4.14
CA LEU A 23 6.33 -1.82 3.58
C LEU A 23 6.34 -1.57 2.07
N VAL A 24 7.27 -0.73 1.63
CA VAL A 24 7.43 -0.33 0.23
C VAL A 24 8.86 -0.65 -0.23
N GLY A 25 9.01 -1.03 -1.49
CA GLY A 25 10.27 -1.40 -2.13
C GLY A 25 10.46 -2.90 -2.33
N GLY A 26 11.48 -3.21 -3.13
CA GLY A 26 11.97 -4.57 -3.37
C GLY A 26 12.71 -5.14 -2.16
N LYS A 27 13.22 -6.38 -2.28
CA LYS A 27 14.00 -7.02 -1.20
C LYS A 27 15.23 -6.20 -0.78
N THR A 28 15.85 -5.49 -1.71
CA THR A 28 17.09 -4.73 -1.54
C THR A 28 16.89 -3.27 -1.12
N ASP A 29 15.72 -2.70 -1.39
CA ASP A 29 15.39 -1.27 -1.25
C ASP A 29 14.17 -1.04 -0.34
N ARG A 30 13.85 -2.03 0.51
CA ARG A 30 12.69 -2.05 1.39
C ARG A 30 12.74 -0.94 2.43
N LYS A 31 11.69 -0.13 2.49
CA LYS A 31 11.47 0.93 3.48
C LYS A 31 10.12 0.77 4.18
N THR A 32 10.03 1.27 5.41
CA THR A 32 8.80 1.31 6.22
C THR A 32 8.27 2.73 6.34
N PHE A 33 6.95 2.89 6.18
CA PHE A 33 6.26 4.17 6.31
C PHE A 33 5.13 4.05 7.34
N LYS A 34 4.89 5.10 8.14
CA LYS A 34 3.82 5.13 9.15
C LYS A 34 2.45 5.47 8.60
N THR A 35 2.41 6.15 7.45
CA THR A 35 1.16 6.60 6.83
C THR A 35 1.04 6.06 5.42
N PHE A 36 -0.21 5.83 5.00
CA PHE A 36 -0.53 5.42 3.63
C PHE A 36 0.01 6.43 2.63
N VAL A 37 -0.19 7.72 2.90
CA VAL A 37 0.23 8.82 2.01
C VAL A 37 1.75 8.83 1.82
N ALA A 38 2.54 8.70 2.89
CA ALA A 38 4.00 8.68 2.78
C ALA A 38 4.51 7.45 2.00
N GLY A 39 3.89 6.28 2.21
CA GLY A 39 4.21 5.08 1.43
C GLY A 39 3.86 5.23 -0.05
N LEU A 40 2.70 5.82 -0.35
CA LEU A 40 2.25 6.07 -1.72
C LEU A 40 3.13 7.09 -2.44
N ASP A 41 3.56 8.14 -1.75
CA ASP A 41 4.46 9.14 -2.30
C ASP A 41 5.82 8.52 -2.68
N TYR A 42 6.38 7.71 -1.79
CA TYR A 42 7.61 6.98 -2.10
C TYR A 42 7.44 6.02 -3.28
N LEU A 43 6.31 5.29 -3.37
CA LEU A 43 5.99 4.43 -4.51
C LEU A 43 6.01 5.19 -5.85
N LYS A 44 5.54 6.44 -5.87
CA LYS A 44 5.54 7.28 -7.09
C LYS A 44 6.94 7.71 -7.50
N SER A 45 7.87 7.85 -6.55
CA SER A 45 9.27 8.16 -6.84
C SER A 45 10.05 6.97 -7.41
N MET A 46 9.54 5.74 -7.27
CA MET A 46 10.20 4.54 -7.76
C MET A 46 10.03 4.38 -9.27
N ARG A 47 11.10 4.02 -9.98
CA ARG A 47 11.02 3.62 -11.40
C ARG A 47 10.00 2.50 -11.62
N THR A 48 9.93 1.56 -10.68
CA THR A 48 8.90 0.54 -10.65
C THR A 48 8.42 0.36 -9.21
N ALA A 49 7.19 0.79 -8.94
CA ALA A 49 6.56 0.68 -7.65
C ALA A 49 6.50 -0.79 -7.19
N ARG A 50 6.97 -1.05 -5.97
CA ARG A 50 6.93 -2.36 -5.32
C ARG A 50 6.47 -2.20 -3.88
N TRP A 51 5.65 -3.09 -3.38
CA TRP A 51 5.20 -3.04 -1.99
C TRP A 51 4.93 -4.44 -1.48
N TRP A 52 4.96 -4.59 -0.16
CA TRP A 52 4.55 -5.83 0.49
C TRP A 52 3.04 -5.86 0.68
N ARG A 53 2.43 -7.03 0.44
CA ARG A 53 1.04 -7.30 0.77
C ARG A 53 0.91 -8.61 1.58
N PRO A 54 -0.03 -8.68 2.55
CA PRO A 54 -0.52 -9.95 3.08
C PRO A 54 -1.45 -10.60 2.05
N SER A 55 -1.30 -11.89 1.78
CA SER A 55 -2.16 -12.55 0.78
C SER A 55 -3.58 -12.75 1.27
N VAL A 56 -4.54 -12.70 0.35
CA VAL A 56 -5.89 -13.25 0.55
C VAL A 56 -5.91 -14.77 0.22
N ASN A 57 -4.99 -15.26 -0.64
CA ASN A 57 -4.99 -16.63 -1.19
C ASN A 57 -3.62 -17.37 -1.04
N GLY A 58 -2.85 -17.11 0.01
CA GLY A 58 -1.68 -17.92 0.40
C GLY A 58 -0.27 -17.42 0.02
N ASN A 59 -0.11 -16.50 -0.95
CA ASN A 59 1.22 -15.98 -1.33
C ASN A 59 1.47 -14.55 -0.82
N SER A 60 1.87 -14.44 0.45
CA SER A 60 2.25 -13.15 1.07
C SER A 60 3.63 -12.72 0.56
N GLY A 61 3.82 -11.44 0.25
CA GLY A 61 5.11 -11.01 -0.27
C GLY A 61 5.12 -9.66 -0.97
N THR A 62 6.29 -9.33 -1.51
CA THR A 62 6.50 -8.13 -2.31
C THR A 62 5.95 -8.33 -3.72
N VAL A 63 5.05 -7.45 -4.13
CA VAL A 63 4.49 -7.39 -5.48
C VAL A 63 5.05 -6.18 -6.25
N THR A 64 4.89 -6.20 -7.57
CA THR A 64 5.35 -5.14 -8.48
C THR A 64 4.15 -4.52 -9.18
N ALA A 65 4.15 -3.19 -9.32
CA ALA A 65 3.13 -2.46 -10.06
C ALA A 65 3.17 -2.83 -11.55
N VAL A 66 2.01 -3.14 -12.12
CA VAL A 66 1.80 -3.31 -13.57
C VAL A 66 0.95 -2.19 -14.16
N LYS A 67 0.13 -1.50 -13.33
CA LYS A 67 -0.64 -0.33 -13.73
C LYS A 67 -0.87 0.61 -12.54
N TRP A 68 -1.31 1.83 -12.84
CA TRP A 68 -1.79 2.80 -11.86
C TRP A 68 -3.25 3.13 -12.15
N ASP A 69 -4.09 3.15 -11.13
CA ASP A 69 -5.53 3.38 -11.29
C ASP A 69 -6.14 4.14 -10.09
N ARG A 70 -7.44 4.42 -10.13
CA ARG A 70 -8.18 4.97 -8.99
C ARG A 70 -8.17 3.99 -7.81
N LEU A 71 -8.16 4.54 -6.59
CA LEU A 71 -8.30 3.74 -5.38
C LEU A 71 -9.74 3.18 -5.33
N PRO A 72 -9.93 1.85 -5.21
CA PRO A 72 -11.26 1.27 -5.07
C PRO A 72 -12.04 1.88 -3.91
N ALA A 73 -13.36 2.05 -4.09
CA ALA A 73 -14.21 2.78 -3.14
C ALA A 73 -14.20 2.17 -1.73
N GLU A 74 -14.15 0.84 -1.65
CA GLU A 74 -14.04 0.09 -0.38
C GLU A 74 -12.81 0.51 0.44
N PHE A 75 -11.70 0.82 -0.22
CA PHE A 75 -10.47 1.26 0.44
C PHE A 75 -10.42 2.77 0.64
N ALA A 76 -11.09 3.54 -0.21
CA ALA A 76 -11.25 4.98 -0.01
C ALA A 76 -12.05 5.27 1.27
N ALA A 77 -13.04 4.45 1.60
CA ALA A 77 -13.80 4.55 2.85
C ALA A 77 -12.91 4.48 4.10
N LEU A 78 -11.80 3.72 4.05
CA LEU A 78 -10.84 3.61 5.17
C LEU A 78 -10.05 4.90 5.44
N LEU A 79 -9.99 5.81 4.47
CA LEU A 79 -9.37 7.13 4.68
C LEU A 79 -10.30 8.09 5.41
N VAL A 80 -11.62 7.90 5.28
CA VAL A 80 -12.65 8.80 5.84
C VAL A 80 -12.96 8.44 7.30
N THR A 81 -12.81 7.17 7.69
CA THR A 81 -13.09 6.69 9.05
C THR A 81 -11.96 6.95 10.06
N ALA A 82 -10.79 7.43 9.62
CA ALA A 82 -9.73 7.91 10.52
C ALA A 82 -10.14 9.27 11.13
N LYS A 83 -11.16 9.28 12.00
CA LYS A 83 -11.55 10.46 12.78
C LYS A 83 -10.45 10.79 13.80
N PRO A 84 -10.06 12.07 13.96
CA PRO A 84 -9.25 12.48 15.10
C PRO A 84 -10.09 12.27 16.37
N HIS A 85 -9.61 11.41 17.27
CA HIS A 85 -10.07 11.44 18.64
C HIS A 85 -9.45 12.69 19.28
N LEU A 86 -10.23 13.78 19.28
CA LEU A 86 -9.98 14.92 20.15
C LEU A 86 -10.61 14.59 21.51
N THR A 87 -9.77 14.29 22.48
CA THR A 87 -10.08 14.37 23.92
C THR A 87 -8.86 14.89 24.65
#